data_AF-A0A1Y2FYU2-F1
#
_entry.id   AF-A0A1Y2FYU2-F1
#
_cell.length_a   1.000
_cell.length_b   1.000
_cell.length_c   1.000
_cell.angle_alpha   90.00
_cell.angle_beta   90.00
_cell.angle_gamma   90.00
#
_symmetry.space_group_name_H-M   'P 1'
#
loop_
_entity.id
_entity.type
_entity.pdbx_description
1 polymer ?
#
loop_
_entity_poly.entity_id
_entity_poly.type
_entity_poly.pdbx_seq_one_letter_code
_entity_poly.pdbx_strand_id
1 'polypeptide(L)'
;MPATVPEGKVPDEDGNAAPTPAPTKVPKSKESPSDDNPTRCLNCSTTNTPLWRRDADGRPLCNACGLFRNLHGVDRPANLNTGVIKVRRPALFPRSSFR
;
A
#
# COMPACT_ATOMS: atom_id res chain seq x y z
N MET A 1 -38.07 3.25 -39.87
CA MET A 1 -37.60 1.89 -39.58
C MET A 1 -37.13 1.85 -38.13
N PRO A 2 -37.91 1.35 -37.15
CA PRO A 2 -37.43 1.19 -35.77
C PRO A 2 -36.88 -0.22 -35.51
N ALA A 3 -36.06 -0.29 -34.44
CA ALA A 3 -35.63 -1.47 -33.68
C ALA A 3 -34.42 -2.30 -34.20
N THR A 4 -33.33 -2.27 -33.43
CA THR A 4 -32.95 -3.43 -32.58
C THR A 4 -31.70 -3.10 -31.76
N VAL A 5 -31.87 -3.00 -30.45
CA VAL A 5 -30.82 -3.10 -29.42
C VAL A 5 -30.82 -4.56 -28.95
N PRO A 6 -29.68 -5.26 -28.89
CA PRO A 6 -29.63 -6.52 -28.16
C PRO A 6 -29.41 -6.26 -26.66
N GLU A 7 -30.53 -6.36 -25.94
CA GLU A 7 -30.64 -6.60 -24.50
C GLU A 7 -29.93 -7.93 -24.16
N GLY A 8 -28.97 -7.90 -23.25
CA GLY A 8 -28.05 -9.01 -22.97
C GLY A 8 -27.94 -9.35 -21.49
N LYS A 9 -29.09 -9.63 -20.86
CA LYS A 9 -29.33 -10.61 -19.79
C LYS A 9 -28.27 -10.77 -18.69
N VAL A 10 -28.57 -10.15 -17.55
CA VAL A 10 -28.13 -10.58 -16.21
C VAL A 10 -28.56 -12.03 -15.93
N PRO A 11 -27.67 -12.87 -15.37
CA PRO A 11 -28.06 -14.00 -14.54
C PRO A 11 -27.99 -13.58 -13.07
N ASP A 12 -29.13 -13.67 -12.41
CA ASP A 12 -29.32 -13.61 -10.96
C ASP A 12 -29.29 -15.05 -10.39
N GLU A 13 -29.21 -15.15 -9.06
CA GLU A 13 -29.36 -16.35 -8.20
C GLU A 13 -28.13 -17.30 -8.15
N ASP A 14 -27.66 -17.85 -7.02
CA ASP A 14 -28.25 -18.03 -5.70
C ASP A 14 -27.13 -18.33 -4.67
N GLY A 15 -27.34 -17.97 -3.41
CA GLY A 15 -26.33 -18.04 -2.36
C GLY A 15 -26.06 -19.44 -1.79
N ASN A 16 -24.87 -19.63 -1.21
CA ASN A 16 -24.73 -20.49 -0.05
C ASN A 16 -23.51 -20.17 0.81
N ALA A 17 -23.79 -19.92 2.08
CA ALA A 17 -23.00 -20.20 3.27
C ALA A 17 -21.51 -19.80 3.32
N ALA A 18 -21.24 -18.86 4.22
CA ALA A 18 -19.98 -18.79 4.94
C ALA A 18 -19.57 -20.19 5.47
N PRO A 19 -18.25 -20.42 5.59
CA PRO A 19 -17.71 -20.22 6.92
C PRO A 19 -16.57 -19.21 6.91
N THR A 20 -16.64 -18.30 7.85
CA THR A 20 -15.50 -17.60 8.44
C THR A 20 -14.39 -18.62 8.73
N PRO A 21 -13.15 -18.44 8.23
CA PRO A 21 -12.01 -18.73 9.06
C PRO A 21 -11.76 -17.49 9.93
N ALA A 22 -11.85 -17.69 11.23
CA ALA A 22 -11.35 -16.75 12.24
C ALA A 22 -9.96 -16.20 11.84
N PRO A 23 -9.57 -15.01 12.32
CA PRO A 23 -8.23 -14.47 12.09
C PRO A 23 -7.21 -15.38 12.80
N THR A 24 -6.72 -16.39 12.08
CA THR A 24 -5.54 -17.13 12.49
C THR A 24 -4.42 -16.09 12.55
N LYS A 25 -4.02 -15.73 13.76
CA LYS A 25 -2.75 -15.05 14.04
C LYS A 25 -1.67 -15.90 13.40
N VAL A 26 -1.31 -15.58 12.16
CA VAL A 26 -0.03 -15.96 11.61
C VAL A 26 0.96 -14.97 12.22
N PRO A 27 1.82 -15.38 13.18
CA PRO A 27 3.02 -14.60 13.43
C PRO A 27 3.86 -14.79 12.17
N LYS A 28 3.70 -13.90 11.18
CA LYS A 28 4.58 -13.87 10.03
C LYS A 28 5.92 -13.35 10.53
N SER A 29 6.66 -14.28 11.10
CA SER A 29 8.11 -14.42 11.11
C SER A 29 8.82 -13.18 10.60
N LYS A 30 9.62 -12.58 11.49
CA LYS A 30 10.85 -11.87 11.15
C LYS A 30 11.52 -12.62 10.00
N GLU A 31 11.33 -12.14 8.78
CA GLU A 31 12.12 -12.59 7.65
C GLU A 31 13.38 -11.73 7.69
N SER A 32 14.37 -12.24 8.42
CA SER A 32 15.76 -11.88 8.22
C SER A 32 16.28 -12.76 7.08
N PRO A 33 16.44 -12.24 5.85
CA PRO A 33 17.50 -12.72 5.00
C PRO A 33 18.79 -12.11 5.56
N SER A 34 19.69 -12.97 6.00
CA SER A 34 21.10 -12.65 6.15
C SER A 34 21.64 -12.36 4.75
N ASP A 35 21.45 -11.13 4.29
CA ASP A 35 22.15 -10.54 3.17
C ASP A 35 22.54 -9.15 3.68
N ASP A 36 23.82 -8.91 3.89
CA ASP A 36 24.39 -7.66 4.40
C ASP A 36 24.14 -6.45 3.45
N ASN A 37 23.20 -6.58 2.50
CA ASN A 37 22.72 -5.50 1.67
C ASN A 37 21.46 -4.84 2.27
N PRO A 38 21.57 -3.64 2.84
CA PRO A 38 20.39 -2.93 3.32
C PRO A 38 19.45 -2.63 2.15
N THR A 39 18.18 -3.04 2.27
CA THR A 39 17.15 -2.65 1.29
C THR A 39 17.19 -1.13 1.13
N ARG A 40 17.30 -0.67 -0.12
CA ARG A 40 17.41 0.75 -0.47
C ARG A 40 16.27 1.17 -1.39
N CYS A 41 15.74 2.35 -1.15
CA CYS A 41 14.74 2.95 -2.02
C CYS A 41 15.31 3.27 -3.40
N LEU A 42 14.61 2.93 -4.49
CA LEU A 42 15.09 3.25 -5.84
C LEU A 42 15.09 4.76 -6.16
N ASN A 43 14.14 5.52 -5.62
CA ASN A 43 14.00 6.94 -5.94
C ASN A 43 15.00 7.82 -5.16
N CYS A 44 15.17 7.55 -3.86
CA CYS A 44 15.95 8.42 -2.98
C CYS A 44 17.13 7.72 -2.29
N SER A 45 17.38 6.44 -2.59
CA SER A 45 18.44 5.60 -1.99
C SER A 45 18.42 5.48 -0.46
N THR A 46 17.34 5.93 0.21
CA THR A 46 17.23 5.79 1.66
C THR A 46 17.13 4.32 2.06
N THR A 47 17.87 3.95 3.10
CA THR A 47 17.81 2.64 3.77
C THR A 47 17.00 2.71 5.07
N ASN A 48 16.70 3.91 5.55
CA ASN A 48 15.91 4.13 6.75
C ASN A 48 14.50 4.60 6.36
N THR A 49 13.50 3.76 6.61
CA THR A 49 12.11 4.13 6.37
C THR A 49 11.20 3.42 7.37
N PRO A 50 10.16 4.09 7.90
CA PRO A 50 9.24 3.47 8.85
C PRO A 50 8.35 2.41 8.19
N LEU A 51 8.20 2.44 6.85
CA LEU A 51 7.41 1.48 6.10
C LEU A 51 7.96 1.38 4.67
N TRP A 52 8.28 0.16 4.25
CA TRP A 52 8.63 -0.13 2.87
C TRP A 52 7.35 -0.24 2.02
N ARG A 53 7.35 0.42 0.87
CA ARG A 53 6.30 0.32 -0.15
C ARG A 53 6.86 -0.36 -1.39
N ARG A 54 5.97 -0.86 -2.25
CA ARG A 54 6.33 -1.41 -3.56
C ARG A 54 5.57 -0.69 -4.66
N ASP A 55 6.24 -0.42 -5.78
CA ASP A 55 5.62 0.07 -7.01
C ASP A 55 4.76 -1.03 -7.69
N ALA A 56 4.04 -0.65 -8.76
CA ALA A 56 3.35 -1.61 -9.64
C ALA A 56 4.30 -2.69 -10.19
N ASP A 57 5.55 -2.33 -10.46
CA ASP A 57 6.64 -3.23 -10.85
C ASP A 57 7.20 -4.09 -9.70
N GLY A 58 6.71 -3.92 -8.47
CA GLY A 58 7.21 -4.63 -7.29
C GLY A 58 8.53 -4.08 -6.71
N ARG A 59 9.03 -2.94 -7.21
CA ARG A 59 10.31 -2.34 -6.80
C ARG A 59 10.23 -1.70 -5.40
N PRO A 60 11.29 -1.79 -4.57
CA PRO A 60 11.27 -1.24 -3.21
C PRO A 60 11.35 0.29 -3.19
N LEU A 61 10.39 0.92 -2.50
CA LEU A 61 10.33 2.35 -2.27
C LEU A 61 10.20 2.69 -0.78
N CYS A 62 10.70 3.87 -0.43
CA CYS A 62 10.48 4.48 0.86
C CYS A 62 9.01 4.89 1.03
N ASN A 63 8.49 4.95 2.26
CA ASN A 63 7.11 5.40 2.52
C ASN A 63 6.82 6.76 1.86
N ALA A 64 7.75 7.69 1.97
CA ALA A 64 7.60 9.05 1.48
C ALA A 64 7.68 9.15 -0.06
N CYS A 65 8.28 8.16 -0.72
CA CYS A 65 8.50 8.08 -2.16
C CYS A 65 7.31 7.42 -2.83
N GLY A 66 6.88 6.27 -2.29
CA GLY A 66 5.68 5.58 -2.76
C GLY A 66 4.42 6.42 -2.58
N LEU A 67 4.29 7.14 -1.46
CA LEU A 67 3.16 8.06 -1.28
C LEU A 67 3.19 9.24 -2.27
N PHE A 68 4.37 9.80 -2.54
CA PHE A 68 4.50 10.92 -3.47
C PHE A 68 4.15 10.50 -4.90
N ARG A 69 4.67 9.35 -5.36
CA ARG A 69 4.41 8.82 -6.69
C ARG A 69 2.95 8.41 -6.88
N ASN A 70 2.32 7.82 -5.86
CA ASN A 70 0.90 7.47 -5.92
C ASN A 70 -0.02 8.69 -5.96
N LEU A 71 0.35 9.79 -5.30
CA LEU A 71 -0.49 10.98 -5.23
C LEU A 71 -0.28 11.94 -6.41
N HIS A 72 0.96 12.06 -6.89
CA HIS A 72 1.33 13.05 -7.91
C HIS A 72 1.67 12.44 -9.29
N GLY A 73 1.85 11.11 -9.39
CA GLY A 73 2.24 10.44 -10.62
C GLY A 73 3.67 10.73 -11.10
N VAL A 74 4.43 11.56 -10.35
CA VAL A 74 5.80 11.96 -10.66
C VAL A 74 6.76 11.56 -9.54
N ASP A 75 8.03 11.39 -9.88
CA ASP A 75 9.08 11.07 -8.93
C ASP A 75 9.38 12.24 -7.97
N ARG A 76 9.70 11.92 -6.71
CA ARG A 76 9.93 12.92 -5.66
C ARG A 76 11.19 13.74 -5.99
N PRO A 77 11.10 15.09 -6.11
CA PRO A 77 12.27 15.92 -6.41
C PRO A 77 13.26 15.93 -5.23
N ALA A 78 14.56 15.98 -5.56
CA ALA A 78 15.66 15.84 -4.60
C ALA A 78 15.61 16.85 -3.44
N ASN A 79 15.07 18.05 -3.66
CA ASN A 79 14.95 19.10 -2.64
C ASN A 79 14.06 18.74 -1.45
N LEU A 80 13.15 17.76 -1.62
CA LEU A 80 12.29 17.26 -0.54
C LEU A 80 12.88 16.04 0.17
N ASN A 81 14.05 15.55 -0.26
CA ASN A 81 14.71 14.39 0.34
C ASN A 81 15.70 14.85 1.43
N THR A 82 15.19 15.38 2.54
CA THR A 82 16.04 15.93 3.62
C THR A 82 16.76 14.87 4.45
N GLY A 83 16.59 13.57 4.19
CA GLY A 83 17.25 12.46 4.90
C GLY A 83 16.91 12.31 6.40
N VAL A 84 16.35 13.35 7.02
CA VAL A 84 15.98 13.39 8.44
C VAL A 84 14.55 12.92 8.61
N ILE A 85 14.37 11.78 9.29
CA ILE A 85 13.06 11.22 9.61
C ILE A 85 12.55 11.90 10.88
N LYS A 86 11.58 12.80 10.73
CA LYS A 86 10.92 13.46 11.86
C LYS A 86 9.86 12.54 12.45
N VAL A 87 10.13 11.97 13.63
CA VAL A 87 9.14 11.23 14.41
C VAL A 87 8.08 12.21 14.91
N ARG A 88 6.81 11.95 14.58
CA ARG A 88 5.66 12.70 15.13
C ARG A 88 5.13 11.93 16.33
N ARG A 89 4.79 12.63 17.43
CA ARG A 89 4.16 11.99 18.59
C ARG A 89 2.84 11.36 18.13
N PRO A 90 2.57 10.08 18.47
CA PRO A 90 1.25 9.51 18.23
C PRO A 90 0.22 10.37 18.95
N ALA A 91 -0.88 10.70 18.27
CA ALA A 91 -1.96 11.45 18.89
C ALA A 91 -2.45 10.64 20.11
N LEU A 92 -2.31 11.21 21.31
CA LEU A 92 -2.81 10.62 22.55
C LEU A 92 -4.35 10.61 22.63
N PHE A 93 -5.01 11.20 21.62
CA PHE A 93 -6.45 11.18 21.45
C PHE A 93 -6.83 10.17 20.37
N PRO A 94 -7.81 9.29 20.63
CA PRO A 94 -8.37 8.46 19.57
C PRO A 94 -8.90 9.39 18.48
N ARG A 95 -8.60 9.08 17.22
CA ARG A 95 -9.27 9.73 16.09
C ARG A 95 -10.73 9.32 16.16
N SER A 96 -11.53 10.10 16.87
CA SER A 96 -12.96 9.89 17.03
C SER A 96 -13.63 9.94 15.67
N SER A 97 -14.41 8.89 15.43
CA SER A 97 -15.54 8.80 14.51
C SER A 97 -15.25 9.05 13.03
N PHE A 98 -15.01 7.94 12.32
CA PHE A 98 -15.77 7.72 11.08
C PHE A 98 -17.25 7.96 11.41
N ARG A 99 -17.81 8.99 10.80
CA ARG A 99 -19.24 9.26 10.78
C ARG A 99 -19.66 9.35 9.33
#